data_AF-A0A8I6YUE1-F1
#
_entry.id   AF-A0A8I6YUE1-F1
#
_cell.length_a   1.000
_cell.length_b   1.000
_cell.length_c   1.000
_cell.angle_alpha   90.00
_cell.angle_beta   90.00
_cell.angle_gamma   90.00
#
_symmetry.space_group_name_H-M   'P 1'
#
loop_
_entity.id
_entity.type
_entity.pdbx_description
1 polymer ?
#
loop_
_entity_poly.entity_id
_entity_poly.type
_entity_poly.pdbx_seq_one_letter_code
_entity_poly.pdbx_strand_id
1 'polypeptide(L)'
;MDVKTAFLNGELDEEIYMKQPDGFVVDGQEGKVCKLLKSLYGLKQAPKQWHEKFERTLTTAGFVVNEADKFVYYRHGGGRELSFACMSMTY
;
A
#
# COMPACT_ATOMS: atom_id res chain seq x y z
N MET A 1 -1.83 -3.74 -15.03
CA MET A 1 -3.17 -3.31 -14.59
C MET A 1 -2.99 -2.27 -13.50
N ASP A 2 -3.42 -1.04 -13.73
CA ASP A 2 -3.49 -0.01 -12.68
C ASP A 2 -4.68 -0.28 -11.76
N VAL A 3 -4.42 -0.83 -10.59
CA VAL A 3 -5.48 -1.11 -9.61
C VAL A 3 -5.72 0.15 -8.77
N LYS A 4 -6.41 1.14 -9.35
CA LYS A 4 -6.78 2.38 -8.63
C LYS A 4 -7.65 2.12 -7.39
N THR A 5 -8.34 0.99 -7.36
CA THR A 5 -9.20 0.53 -6.24
C THR A 5 -8.45 -0.16 -5.11
N ALA A 6 -7.15 -0.43 -5.26
CA ALA A 6 -6.38 -1.13 -4.24
C ALA A 6 -6.21 -0.28 -2.97
N PHE A 7 -6.17 1.05 -3.13
CA PHE A 7 -6.12 1.99 -2.01
C PHE A 7 -7.41 2.04 -1.22
N LEU A 8 -8.59 2.08 -1.86
CA LEU A 8 -9.87 2.19 -1.12
C LEU A 8 -10.24 0.92 -0.33
N ASN A 9 -9.61 -0.22 -0.66
CA ASN A 9 -9.81 -1.50 0.03
C ASN A 9 -8.60 -1.94 0.86
N GLY A 10 -7.57 -1.11 0.97
CA GLY A 10 -6.46 -1.36 1.89
C GLY A 10 -6.94 -1.22 3.33
N GLU A 11 -6.69 -2.25 4.13
CA GLU A 11 -6.79 -2.15 5.58
C GLU A 11 -5.69 -1.21 6.09
N LEU A 12 -5.99 -0.49 7.16
CA LEU A 12 -5.04 0.41 7.81
C LEU A 12 -4.36 -0.34 8.95
N ASP A 13 -3.07 -0.62 8.78
CA ASP A 13 -2.26 -1.20 9.87
C ASP A 13 -2.01 -0.19 11.00
N GLU A 14 -2.20 1.11 10.74
CA GLU A 14 -2.00 2.20 11.69
C GLU A 14 -3.29 3.00 11.91
N GLU A 15 -3.52 3.47 13.14
CA GLU A 15 -4.63 4.37 13.42
C GLU A 15 -4.36 5.77 12.90
N ILE A 16 -5.06 6.14 11.82
CA ILE A 16 -4.93 7.47 11.23
C ILE A 16 -6.18 8.29 11.57
N TYR A 17 -5.94 9.48 12.10
CA TYR A 17 -6.96 10.48 12.34
C TYR A 17 -6.80 11.62 11.33
N MET A 18 -7.92 12.15 10.84
CA MET A 18 -7.94 13.33 9.97
C MET A 18 -8.87 14.39 10.55
N LYS A 19 -8.62 15.64 10.17
CA LYS A 19 -9.54 16.73 10.48
C LYS A 19 -10.89 16.46 9.82
N GLN A 20 -11.97 16.85 10.48
CA GLN A 20 -13.32 16.78 9.91
C GLN A 20 -13.37 17.55 8.58
N PRO A 21 -13.96 16.97 7.52
CA PRO A 21 -14.13 17.67 6.26
C PRO A 21 -15.16 18.80 6.38
N ASP A 22 -15.02 19.80 5.51
CA ASP A 22 -15.93 20.94 5.47
C ASP A 22 -17.36 20.46 5.18
N GLY A 23 -18.33 20.93 5.97
CA GLY A 23 -19.73 20.49 5.91
C GLY A 23 -20.08 19.29 6.79
N PHE A 24 -19.10 18.67 7.45
CA PHE A 24 -19.33 17.61 8.46
C PHE A 24 -19.14 18.10 9.90
N VAL A 25 -18.59 19.31 10.09
CA VAL A 25 -18.39 19.91 11.40
C VAL A 25 -19.73 20.34 11.96
N VAL A 26 -20.08 19.82 13.15
CA VAL A 26 -21.28 20.21 13.90
C VAL A 26 -20.87 21.20 14.98
N ASP A 27 -21.68 22.25 15.19
CA ASP A 27 -21.48 23.24 16.25
C ASP A 27 -21.28 22.57 17.62
N GLY A 28 -20.22 22.95 18.33
CA GLY A 28 -19.80 22.35 19.60
C GLY A 28 -19.00 21.05 19.47
N GLN A 29 -18.73 20.59 18.25
CA GLN A 29 -17.91 19.40 17.95
C GLN A 29 -16.72 19.72 17.03
N GLU A 30 -16.32 20.97 16.93
CA GLU A 30 -15.25 21.46 16.05
C GLU A 30 -13.89 20.82 16.38
N GLY A 31 -13.69 20.45 17.66
CA GLY A 31 -12.48 19.77 18.13
C GLY A 31 -12.41 18.27 17.81
N LYS A 32 -13.46 17.67 17.23
CA LYS A 32 -13.43 16.25 16.87
C LYS A 32 -12.58 15.99 15.62
N VAL A 33 -12.07 14.76 15.56
CA VAL A 33 -11.32 14.23 14.41
C VAL A 33 -12.00 12.97 13.91
N CYS A 34 -11.89 12.70 12.62
CA CYS A 34 -12.39 11.47 12.00
C CYS A 34 -11.30 10.40 12.04
N LYS A 35 -11.65 9.20 12.52
CA LYS A 35 -10.78 8.02 12.39
C LYS A 35 -11.00 7.38 11.01
N LEU A 36 -9.92 7.18 10.27
CA LEU A 36 -10.00 6.43 9.02
C LEU A 36 -10.11 4.94 9.31
N LEU A 37 -11.06 4.28 8.67
CA LEU A 37 -11.27 2.83 8.76
C LEU A 37 -10.65 2.06 7.58
N LYS A 38 -10.38 2.77 6.48
CA LYS A 38 -9.79 2.23 5.25
C LYS A 38 -8.79 3.23 4.67
N SER A 39 -7.80 2.75 3.92
CA SER A 39 -6.86 3.67 3.28
C SER A 39 -7.55 4.56 2.25
N LEU A 40 -7.19 5.84 2.27
CA LEU A 40 -7.56 6.82 1.26
C LEU A 40 -6.40 7.00 0.28
N TYR A 41 -6.73 7.49 -0.93
CA TYR A 41 -5.73 7.88 -1.90
C TYR A 41 -4.84 9.00 -1.34
N GLY A 42 -3.54 8.97 -1.64
CA GLY A 42 -2.59 10.01 -1.23
C GLY A 42 -2.14 9.94 0.24
N LEU A 43 -2.55 8.93 1.00
CA LEU A 43 -1.99 8.69 2.33
C LEU A 43 -0.49 8.36 2.22
N LYS A 44 0.36 9.14 2.91
CA LYS A 44 1.83 8.99 2.86
C LYS A 44 2.31 7.60 3.31
N GLN A 45 1.60 6.95 4.23
CA GLN A 45 1.89 5.58 4.68
C GLN A 45 1.37 4.48 3.74
N ALA A 46 0.41 4.76 2.85
CA ALA A 46 -0.17 3.75 1.98
C ALA A 46 0.86 3.13 1.02
N PRO A 47 1.80 3.90 0.43
CA PRO A 47 2.90 3.31 -0.33
C PRO A 47 3.73 2.31 0.49
N LYS A 48 4.13 2.68 1.71
CA LYS A 48 4.94 1.81 2.57
C LYS A 48 4.22 0.50 2.91
N GLN A 49 2.96 0.57 3.30
CA GLN A 49 2.16 -0.62 3.63
C GLN A 49 1.95 -1.52 2.39
N TRP A 50 1.76 -0.92 1.21
CA TRP A 50 1.69 -1.67 -0.04
C TRP A 50 3.01 -2.37 -0.37
N HIS A 51 4.14 -1.70 -0.14
CA HIS A 51 5.46 -2.30 -0.33
C HIS A 51 5.66 -3.52 0.57
N GLU A 52 5.39 -3.39 1.87
CA GLU A 52 5.52 -4.48 2.85
C GLU A 52 4.60 -5.66 2.51
N LYS A 53 3.35 -5.38 2.13
CA LYS A 53 2.39 -6.41 1.72
C LYS A 53 2.84 -7.10 0.43
N PHE A 54 3.36 -6.35 -0.54
CA PHE A 54 3.87 -6.86 -1.80
C PHE A 54 5.09 -7.75 -1.58
N GLU A 55 6.06 -7.30 -0.80
CA GLU A 55 7.26 -8.05 -0.42
C GLU A 55 6.89 -9.37 0.26
N ARG A 56 6.00 -9.34 1.25
CA ARG A 56 5.52 -10.55 1.93
C ARG A 56 4.84 -11.53 0.98
N THR A 57 4.01 -11.02 0.08
CA THR A 57 3.28 -11.84 -0.91
C THR A 57 4.24 -12.51 -1.88
N LEU A 58 5.20 -11.76 -2.42
CA LEU A 58 6.22 -12.27 -3.33
C LEU A 58 7.15 -13.28 -2.67
N THR A 59 7.61 -12.99 -1.45
CA THR A 59 8.46 -13.90 -0.68
C THR A 59 7.74 -15.22 -0.38
N THR A 60 6.46 -15.16 -0.01
CA THR A 60 5.62 -16.35 0.21
C THR A 60 5.39 -17.13 -1.09
N ALA A 61 5.35 -16.44 -2.24
CA ALA A 61 5.29 -17.05 -3.56
C ALA A 61 6.66 -17.58 -4.07
N GLY A 62 7.73 -17.48 -3.28
CA GLY A 62 9.06 -17.99 -3.60
C GLY A 62 9.91 -17.05 -4.45
N PHE A 63 9.56 -15.77 -4.56
CA PHE A 63 10.43 -14.76 -5.17
C PHE A 63 11.50 -14.32 -4.16
N VAL A 64 12.66 -13.93 -4.69
CA VAL A 64 13.81 -13.41 -3.94
C VAL A 64 14.05 -11.97 -4.38
N VAL A 65 14.39 -11.10 -3.43
CA VAL A 65 14.75 -9.70 -3.71
C VAL A 65 16.10 -9.62 -4.44
N ASN A 66 16.22 -8.70 -5.38
CA ASN A 66 17.48 -8.41 -6.05
C ASN A 66 18.37 -7.54 -5.15
N GLU A 67 19.63 -7.92 -4.99
CA GLU A 67 20.59 -7.16 -4.18
C GLU A 67 20.96 -5.81 -4.79
N ALA A 68 20.93 -5.70 -6.12
CA ALA A 68 21.23 -4.46 -6.85
C ALA A 68 20.05 -3.47 -6.82
N ASP A 69 18.82 -3.96 -6.72
CA ASP A 69 17.60 -3.14 -6.66
C ASP A 69 16.54 -3.78 -5.76
N LYS A 70 16.29 -3.14 -4.61
CA LYS A 70 15.32 -3.62 -3.60
C LYS A 70 13.87 -3.58 -4.07
N PHE A 71 13.57 -2.98 -5.21
CA PHE A 71 12.23 -2.95 -5.81
C PHE A 71 12.03 -4.01 -6.88
N VAL A 72 13.06 -4.78 -7.21
CA VAL A 72 13.02 -5.87 -8.18
C VAL A 72 13.13 -7.20 -7.47
N TYR A 73 12.20 -8.10 -7.76
CA TYR A 73 12.15 -9.46 -7.27
C TYR A 73 12.23 -10.42 -8.45
N TYR A 74 12.86 -11.56 -8.23
CA TYR A 74 12.97 -12.58 -9.26
C TYR A 74 12.70 -13.97 -8.69
N ARG A 75 12.26 -14.89 -9.55
CA ARG A 75 12.07 -16.29 -9.21
C ARG A 75 12.49 -17.15 -10.39
N HIS A 76 13.25 -18.20 -10.11
CA HIS A 76 13.55 -19.23 -11.10
C HIS A 76 12.37 -20.19 -11.19
N GLY A 77 11.77 -20.29 -12.37
CA GLY A 77 10.82 -21.34 -12.73
C GLY A 77 11.56 -22.63 -13.11
N GLY A 78 10.81 -23.71 -13.34
CA GLY A 78 11.38 -24.94 -13.88
C GLY A 78 12.01 -24.70 -15.25
N GLY A 79 13.28 -25.10 -15.45
CA GLY A 79 14.03 -24.92 -16.69
C GLY A 79 14.84 -23.62 -16.76
N ARG A 80 14.73 -22.87 -17.87
CA ARG A 80 15.41 -21.57 -18.12
C ARG A 80 14.48 -20.36 -17.90
N GLU A 81 13.33 -20.56 -17.27
CA GLU A 81 12.35 -19.50 -17.06
C GLU A 81 12.73 -18.65 -15.84
N LEU A 82 12.89 -17.35 -16.05
CA LEU A 82 13.16 -16.37 -15.00
C LEU A 82 12.01 -15.37 -14.98
N SER A 83 11.23 -15.37 -13.90
CA SER A 83 10.15 -14.42 -13.69
C SER A 83 10.66 -13.23 -12.90
N PHE A 84 10.30 -12.02 -13.31
CA PHE A 84 10.58 -10.78 -12.58
C PHE A 84 9.29 -10.12 -12.12
N ALA A 85 9.30 -9.55 -10.92
CA ALA A 85 8.24 -8.73 -10.39
C ALA A 85 8.85 -7.44 -9.82
N CYS A 86 8.34 -6.29 -10.21
CA CYS A 86 8.74 -5.01 -9.62
C CYS A 86 7.50 -4.18 -9.28
N MET A 87 7.66 -3.31 -8.29
CA MET A 87 6.60 -2.41 -7.88
C MET A 87 6.93 -1.00 -8.39
N SER A 88 6.30 -0.59 -9.49
CA SER A 88 6.36 0.80 -9.94
C SER A 88 5.31 1.62 -9.19
N MET A 89 5.74 2.40 -8.20
CA MET A 89 4.89 3.42 -7.61
C MET A 89 4.88 4.63 -8.54
N THR A 90 3.87 4.71 -9.40
CA THR A 90 3.57 5.94 -10.12
C THR A 90 2.85 6.87 -9.14
N TYR A 91 3.48 8.00 -8.82
CA TYR A 91 2.88 9.09 -8.05
C TYR A 91 1.86 9.87 -8.89
#